data_AF-X1UMB0-F1
#
_entry.id   AF-X1UMB0-F1
#
_cell.length_a   1.000
_cell.length_b   1.000
_cell.length_c   1.000
_cell.angle_alpha   90.00
_cell.angle_beta   90.00
_cell.angle_gamma   90.00
#
_symmetry.space_group_name_H-M   'P 1'
#
loop_
_entity.id
_entity.type
_entity.pdbx_description
1 polymer ?
#
loop_
_entity_poly.entity_id
_entity_poly.type
_entity_poly.pdbx_seq_one_letter_code
_entity_poly.pdbx_strand_id
1 'polypeptide(L)'
;PGLLFASQEILKDILQEQSLEQVVNVAFLPGIVSYSLAMPDIHWGYGFPIGGVAAMRMSDGVVSPGGVGFDINCGVRLLRTNLLEDEVRPKIRKLVDALYRNVPSGLGSEGKLRLNRGEIDEVLVKGARWAVEKGYGRTEDLETTEEQGEMAGADPACASSRAKQRGTPQLGTLGSGNHFLEVAVVDQIHEEAIARDMGIDQIGQVMLLIHCGSRGLGHQIATDYVREMVSAMKKYNIELPDRQLACAPLNSKEGQSYLAAMRCAANYAWANRQCIAHWVRQT
;
A
#
# COMPACT_ATOMS: atom_id res chain seq x y z
N PRO A 1 -7.44 -23.79 9.38
CA PRO A 1 -8.71 -23.21 9.88
C PRO A 1 -8.71 -21.70 9.70
N GLY A 2 -9.87 -21.03 9.71
CA GLY A 2 -9.95 -19.56 9.74
C GLY A 2 -10.03 -19.03 11.18
N LEU A 3 -9.49 -17.83 11.43
CA LEU A 3 -9.61 -17.11 12.70
C LEU A 3 -10.03 -15.65 12.43
N LEU A 4 -11.19 -15.28 12.94
CA LEU A 4 -11.79 -13.95 12.80
C LEU A 4 -11.69 -13.19 14.12
N PHE A 5 -11.25 -11.93 14.05
CA PHE A 5 -11.34 -10.99 15.17
C PHE A 5 -12.53 -10.06 14.95
N ALA A 6 -13.55 -10.13 15.80
CA ALA A 6 -14.71 -9.24 15.72
C ALA A 6 -15.38 -9.09 17.08
N SER A 7 -15.97 -7.92 17.34
CA SER A 7 -16.95 -7.77 18.42
C SER A 7 -18.26 -8.47 18.04
N GLN A 8 -19.13 -8.73 19.03
CA GLN A 8 -20.44 -9.34 18.76
C GLN A 8 -21.33 -8.46 17.87
N GLU A 9 -21.13 -7.13 17.89
CA GLU A 9 -21.87 -6.19 17.07
C GLU A 9 -21.43 -6.29 15.61
N ILE A 10 -20.13 -6.14 15.33
CA ILE A 10 -19.57 -6.18 13.98
C ILE A 10 -19.76 -7.56 13.33
N LEU A 11 -19.72 -8.63 14.14
CA LEU A 11 -19.94 -9.98 13.64
C LEU A 11 -21.31 -10.14 12.94
N LYS A 12 -22.35 -9.41 13.37
CA LYS A 12 -23.67 -9.47 12.74
C LYS A 12 -23.65 -8.94 11.30
N ASP A 13 -22.82 -7.94 11.03
CA ASP A 13 -22.68 -7.34 9.71
C ASP A 13 -21.80 -8.24 8.83
N ILE A 14 -20.68 -8.74 9.36
CA ILE A 14 -19.78 -9.66 8.65
C ILE A 14 -20.53 -10.91 8.17
N LEU A 15 -21.43 -11.46 8.99
CA LEU A 15 -22.21 -12.66 8.64
C LEU A 15 -23.23 -12.43 7.50
N GLN A 16 -23.51 -11.18 7.13
CA GLN A 16 -24.37 -10.86 5.98
C GLN A 16 -23.60 -10.81 4.66
N GLU A 17 -22.27 -10.80 4.72
CA GLU A 17 -21.39 -10.80 3.55
C GLU A 17 -20.84 -12.20 3.24
N GLN A 18 -20.28 -12.36 2.05
CA GLN A 18 -19.60 -13.59 1.63
C GLN A 18 -18.09 -13.60 1.97
N SER A 19 -17.58 -12.54 2.63
CA SER A 19 -16.16 -12.37 2.92
C SER A 19 -15.56 -13.52 3.77
N LEU A 20 -16.37 -14.16 4.62
CA LEU A 20 -15.98 -15.34 5.39
C LEU A 20 -15.64 -16.56 4.53
N GLU A 21 -16.28 -16.70 3.37
CA GLU A 21 -15.95 -17.77 2.42
C GLU A 21 -14.51 -17.59 1.90
N GLN A 22 -14.07 -16.36 1.68
CA GLN A 22 -12.70 -16.07 1.27
C GLN A 22 -11.70 -16.44 2.38
N VAL A 23 -12.05 -16.23 3.66
CA VAL A 23 -11.22 -16.70 4.80
C VAL A 23 -11.07 -18.21 4.78
N VAL A 24 -12.18 -18.93 4.53
CA VAL A 24 -12.16 -20.40 4.41
C VAL A 24 -11.30 -20.82 3.22
N ASN A 25 -11.48 -20.19 2.05
CA ASN A 25 -10.75 -20.52 0.83
C ASN A 25 -9.24 -20.32 0.98
N VAL A 26 -8.81 -19.24 1.64
CA VAL A 26 -7.38 -18.97 1.92
C VAL A 26 -6.75 -20.09 2.76
N ALA A 27 -7.51 -20.76 3.64
CA ALA A 27 -7.01 -21.87 4.45
C ALA A 27 -6.63 -23.12 3.62
N PHE A 28 -6.99 -23.19 2.33
CA PHE A 28 -6.60 -24.27 1.42
C PHE A 28 -5.25 -24.03 0.73
N LEU A 29 -4.63 -22.86 0.92
CA LEU A 29 -3.36 -22.55 0.26
C LEU A 29 -2.23 -23.46 0.73
N PRO A 30 -1.41 -24.03 -0.19
CA PRO A 30 -0.28 -24.86 0.19
C PRO A 30 0.71 -24.11 1.08
N GLY A 31 1.15 -24.76 2.15
CA GLY A 31 2.13 -24.23 3.09
C GLY A 31 1.61 -23.10 4.00
N ILE A 32 0.30 -22.84 4.07
CA ILE A 32 -0.25 -21.88 5.04
C ILE A 32 0.11 -22.29 6.47
N VAL A 33 0.46 -21.30 7.29
CA VAL A 33 0.87 -21.49 8.68
C VAL A 33 -0.29 -21.19 9.62
N SER A 34 -0.70 -22.20 10.36
CA SER A 34 -1.74 -22.13 11.39
C SER A 34 -3.14 -21.74 10.88
N TYR A 35 -3.39 -20.45 10.68
CA TYR A 35 -4.73 -19.90 10.37
C TYR A 35 -4.70 -18.95 9.17
N SER A 36 -5.80 -18.91 8.42
CA SER A 36 -6.17 -17.72 7.65
C SER A 36 -6.85 -16.74 8.60
N LEU A 37 -6.27 -15.55 8.74
CA LEU A 37 -6.73 -14.54 9.69
C LEU A 37 -7.61 -13.51 8.99
N ALA A 38 -8.61 -13.00 9.70
CA ALA A 38 -9.45 -11.89 9.27
C ALA A 38 -9.55 -10.85 10.38
N MET A 39 -9.22 -9.60 10.04
CA MET A 39 -9.31 -8.44 10.91
C MET A 39 -10.77 -7.94 11.04
N PRO A 40 -11.09 -7.09 12.04
CA PRO A 40 -12.45 -6.63 12.29
C PRO A 40 -13.10 -5.85 11.14
N ASP A 41 -12.31 -5.28 10.24
CA ASP A 41 -12.72 -4.53 9.06
C ASP A 41 -12.83 -5.41 7.79
N ILE A 42 -12.94 -6.74 7.98
CA ILE A 42 -13.08 -7.70 6.88
C ILE A 42 -14.25 -7.37 5.96
N HIS A 43 -13.99 -7.39 4.66
CA HIS A 43 -15.02 -7.32 3.62
C HIS A 43 -14.53 -8.01 2.34
N TRP A 44 -15.46 -8.16 1.39
CA TRP A 44 -15.21 -8.89 0.15
C TRP A 44 -14.04 -8.32 -0.67
N GLY A 45 -13.07 -9.19 -1.01
CA GLY A 45 -11.89 -8.87 -1.81
C GLY A 45 -11.76 -9.72 -3.08
N TYR A 46 -10.54 -9.84 -3.61
CA TYR A 46 -10.22 -10.66 -4.79
C TYR A 46 -9.46 -11.92 -4.38
N GLY A 47 -10.16 -13.04 -4.27
CA GLY A 47 -9.64 -14.31 -3.74
C GLY A 47 -9.42 -14.28 -2.22
N PHE A 48 -8.60 -13.35 -1.74
CA PHE A 48 -8.46 -13.04 -0.32
C PHE A 48 -9.49 -11.97 0.09
N PRO A 49 -9.99 -12.00 1.33
CA PRO A 49 -10.76 -10.89 1.87
C PRO A 49 -9.84 -9.69 2.13
N ILE A 50 -10.37 -8.47 1.97
CA ILE A 50 -9.69 -7.28 2.50
C ILE A 50 -9.74 -7.38 4.03
N GLY A 51 -8.67 -6.95 4.71
CA GLY A 51 -8.48 -7.23 6.14
C GLY A 51 -7.99 -8.66 6.42
N GLY A 52 -7.62 -9.44 5.39
CA GLY A 52 -7.07 -10.78 5.54
C GLY A 52 -5.56 -10.80 5.82
N VAL A 53 -5.10 -11.77 6.61
CA VAL A 53 -3.66 -12.07 6.80
C VAL A 53 -3.44 -13.57 6.69
N ALA A 54 -2.43 -13.99 5.91
CA ALA A 54 -2.01 -15.38 5.84
C ALA A 54 -0.49 -15.48 5.74
N ALA A 55 0.12 -16.23 6.65
CA ALA A 55 1.54 -16.55 6.59
C ALA A 55 1.76 -17.86 5.83
N MET A 56 2.78 -17.89 4.97
CA MET A 56 3.14 -19.06 4.16
C MET A 56 4.54 -19.54 4.56
N ARG A 57 4.70 -20.85 4.69
CA ARG A 57 5.99 -21.45 5.01
C ARG A 57 6.96 -21.26 3.85
N MET A 58 8.19 -20.84 4.12
CA MET A 58 9.17 -20.53 3.07
C MET A 58 9.60 -21.75 2.22
N SER A 59 9.51 -22.96 2.77
CA SER A 59 9.98 -24.18 2.09
C SER A 59 9.03 -24.67 0.99
N ASP A 60 7.73 -24.64 1.23
CA ASP A 60 6.69 -25.27 0.41
C ASP A 60 5.42 -24.40 0.24
N GLY A 61 5.46 -23.17 0.76
CA GLY A 61 4.38 -22.21 0.65
C GLY A 61 4.31 -21.52 -0.70
N VAL A 62 3.22 -20.78 -0.89
CA VAL A 62 2.91 -20.06 -2.13
C VAL A 62 2.89 -18.56 -1.93
N VAL A 63 2.97 -17.82 -3.03
CA VAL A 63 2.67 -16.38 -3.07
C VAL A 63 1.48 -16.15 -4.00
N SER A 64 0.53 -15.32 -3.56
CA SER A 64 -0.66 -14.96 -4.32
C SER A 64 -0.77 -13.44 -4.44
N PRO A 65 -0.85 -12.88 -5.67
CA PRO A 65 -1.09 -11.45 -5.83
C PRO A 65 -2.42 -10.98 -5.22
N GLY A 66 -3.45 -11.85 -5.20
CA GLY A 66 -4.74 -11.56 -4.57
C GLY A 66 -4.63 -11.31 -3.06
N GLY A 67 -3.68 -11.97 -2.38
CA GLY A 67 -3.42 -11.79 -0.95
C GLY A 67 -2.63 -10.54 -0.59
N VAL A 68 -2.01 -9.88 -1.57
CA VAL A 68 -1.37 -8.57 -1.40
C VAL A 68 -2.31 -7.44 -1.82
N GLY A 69 -3.13 -7.69 -2.85
CA GLY A 69 -4.04 -6.71 -3.42
C GLY A 69 -3.49 -6.01 -4.66
N PHE A 70 -4.38 -5.34 -5.38
CA PHE A 70 -4.04 -4.70 -6.67
C PHE A 70 -3.27 -3.39 -6.47
N ASP A 71 -3.66 -2.55 -5.51
CA ASP A 71 -2.87 -1.36 -5.17
C ASP A 71 -1.75 -1.73 -4.19
N ILE A 72 -0.71 -2.36 -4.73
CA ILE A 72 0.43 -2.86 -3.96
C ILE A 72 1.04 -1.69 -3.17
N ASN A 73 1.23 -1.90 -1.86
CA ASN A 73 1.69 -0.87 -0.93
C ASN A 73 0.80 0.39 -0.95
N CYS A 74 -0.51 0.25 -1.13
CA CYS A 74 -1.45 1.25 -0.63
C CYS A 74 -1.26 1.36 0.88
N GLY A 75 -1.01 2.57 1.35
CA GLY A 75 -0.56 2.78 2.71
C GLY A 75 -0.63 4.22 3.13
N VAL A 76 -0.37 4.42 4.40
CA VAL A 76 -0.58 5.69 5.08
C VAL A 76 0.75 6.28 5.51
N ARG A 77 0.89 7.60 5.37
CA ARG A 77 1.94 8.37 6.02
C ARG A 77 1.31 9.47 6.87
N LEU A 78 1.72 9.55 8.13
CA LEU A 78 1.35 10.61 9.05
C LEU A 78 2.50 11.62 9.14
N LEU A 79 2.20 12.90 8.95
CA LEU A 79 3.13 14.01 9.14
C LEU A 79 2.69 14.80 10.37
N ARG A 80 3.58 14.90 11.36
CA ARG A 80 3.36 15.78 12.50
C ARG A 80 3.63 17.23 12.17
N THR A 81 2.93 18.13 12.85
CA THR A 81 3.28 19.56 12.90
C THR A 81 3.49 19.99 14.34
N ASN A 82 3.94 21.24 14.52
CA ASN A 82 3.94 21.92 15.82
C ASN A 82 2.75 22.88 15.96
N LEU A 83 1.81 22.85 15.00
CA LEU A 83 0.67 23.76 14.95
C LEU A 83 -0.50 23.18 15.73
N LEU A 84 -1.31 24.07 16.30
CA LEU A 84 -2.54 23.74 16.99
C LEU A 84 -3.76 24.12 16.15
N GLU A 85 -4.90 23.53 16.47
CA GLU A 85 -6.16 23.75 15.78
C GLU A 85 -6.52 25.23 15.67
N ASP A 86 -6.37 26.00 16.75
CA ASP A 86 -6.70 27.44 16.77
C ASP A 86 -5.83 28.27 15.81
N GLU A 87 -4.62 27.79 15.47
CA GLU A 87 -3.73 28.45 14.51
C GLU A 87 -4.09 28.12 13.05
N VAL A 88 -4.60 26.92 12.81
CA VAL A 88 -4.87 26.38 11.48
C VAL A 88 -6.32 26.59 11.05
N ARG A 89 -7.28 26.39 11.96
CA ARG A 89 -8.73 26.43 11.68
C ARG A 89 -9.20 27.74 11.03
N PRO A 90 -8.71 28.94 11.43
CA PRO A 90 -9.05 30.18 10.73
C PRO A 90 -8.57 30.24 9.26
N LYS A 91 -7.55 29.45 8.90
CA LYS A 91 -6.94 29.40 7.57
C LYS A 91 -7.23 28.11 6.80
N ILE A 92 -8.07 27.21 7.35
CA ILE A 92 -8.23 25.85 6.83
C ILE A 92 -8.62 25.81 5.35
N ARG A 93 -9.53 26.69 4.90
CA ARG A 93 -9.93 26.76 3.48
C ARG A 93 -8.73 27.09 2.59
N LYS A 94 -7.93 28.08 2.97
CA LYS A 94 -6.73 28.47 2.20
C LYS A 94 -5.69 27.35 2.17
N LEU A 95 -5.51 26.66 3.30
CA LEU A 95 -4.59 25.52 3.39
C LEU A 95 -5.05 24.38 2.48
N VAL A 96 -6.31 23.95 2.58
CA VAL A 96 -6.88 22.87 1.75
C VAL A 96 -6.83 23.23 0.26
N ASP A 97 -7.19 24.46 -0.12
CA ASP A 97 -7.11 24.92 -1.52
C ASP A 97 -5.66 24.93 -2.04
N ALA A 98 -4.69 25.24 -1.18
CA ALA A 98 -3.29 25.22 -1.53
C ALA A 98 -2.76 23.77 -1.63
N LEU A 99 -3.14 22.87 -0.71
CA LEU A 99 -2.82 21.44 -0.78
C LEU A 99 -3.38 20.80 -2.05
N TYR A 100 -4.65 21.09 -2.39
CA TYR A 100 -5.30 20.57 -3.59
C TYR A 100 -4.59 21.03 -4.89
N ARG A 101 -4.13 22.29 -4.94
CA ARG A 101 -3.32 22.78 -6.07
C ARG A 101 -1.91 22.19 -6.08
N ASN A 102 -1.36 21.88 -4.91
CA ASN A 102 0.00 21.41 -4.77
C ASN A 102 0.15 19.91 -5.02
N VAL A 103 -0.85 19.11 -4.67
CA VAL A 103 -0.85 17.65 -4.76
C VAL A 103 -1.92 17.19 -5.76
N PRO A 104 -1.54 16.76 -6.98
CA PRO A 104 -2.52 16.33 -7.96
C PRO A 104 -3.31 15.09 -7.49
N SER A 105 -4.63 15.13 -7.67
CA SER A 105 -5.57 14.04 -7.35
C SER A 105 -6.55 13.82 -8.50
N GLY A 106 -7.25 12.69 -8.50
CA GLY A 106 -8.23 12.32 -9.52
C GLY A 106 -7.79 11.18 -10.44
N LEU A 107 -8.78 10.56 -11.10
CA LEU A 107 -8.55 9.47 -12.04
C LEU A 107 -7.88 10.01 -13.31
N GLY A 108 -6.71 9.46 -13.65
CA GLY A 108 -5.95 9.88 -14.83
C GLY A 108 -5.14 11.17 -14.65
N SER A 109 -5.15 11.77 -13.45
CA SER A 109 -4.30 12.92 -13.15
C SER A 109 -2.82 12.54 -13.23
N GLU A 110 -2.05 13.42 -13.86
CA GLU A 110 -0.60 13.28 -13.97
C GLU A 110 0.12 14.08 -12.88
N GLY A 111 1.28 13.58 -12.46
CA GLY A 111 2.15 14.24 -11.50
C GLY A 111 2.86 15.45 -12.11
N LYS A 112 3.36 16.32 -11.23
CA LYS A 112 4.22 17.45 -11.62
C LYS A 112 5.62 17.01 -12.06
N LEU A 113 6.00 15.79 -11.67
CA LEU A 113 7.29 15.19 -11.97
C LEU A 113 7.33 14.71 -13.42
N ARG A 114 8.38 15.07 -14.14
CA ARG A 114 8.68 14.55 -15.47
C ARG A 114 9.93 13.70 -15.36
N LEU A 115 9.74 12.37 -15.35
CA LEU A 115 10.84 11.42 -15.33
C LEU A 115 11.49 11.35 -16.71
N ASN A 116 12.82 11.27 -16.73
CA ASN A 116 13.56 10.98 -17.95
C ASN A 116 13.35 9.53 -18.39
N ARG A 117 13.70 9.24 -19.64
CA ARG A 117 13.62 7.88 -20.18
C ARG A 117 14.48 6.93 -19.35
N GLY A 118 13.85 5.90 -18.77
CA GLY A 118 14.53 4.89 -17.95
C GLY A 118 14.66 5.26 -16.46
N GLU A 119 14.42 6.51 -16.07
CA GLU A 119 14.54 6.95 -14.67
C GLU A 119 13.50 6.28 -13.75
N ILE A 120 12.37 5.82 -14.30
CA ILE A 120 11.40 5.02 -13.57
C ILE A 120 12.04 3.78 -12.94
N ASP A 121 13.03 3.15 -13.59
CA ASP A 121 13.66 1.95 -13.05
C ASP A 121 14.48 2.27 -11.79
N GLU A 122 15.05 3.47 -11.69
CA GLU A 122 15.68 3.94 -10.45
C GLU A 122 14.65 4.12 -9.34
N VAL A 123 13.47 4.65 -9.64
CA VAL A 123 12.36 4.77 -8.69
C VAL A 123 11.93 3.38 -8.17
N LEU A 124 11.82 2.40 -9.08
CA LEU A 124 11.42 1.02 -8.75
C LEU A 124 12.45 0.31 -7.87
N VAL A 125 13.73 0.68 -7.95
CA VAL A 125 14.79 0.08 -7.14
C VAL A 125 14.95 0.82 -5.81
N LYS A 126 15.00 2.15 -5.83
CA LYS A 126 15.40 2.97 -4.67
C LYS A 126 14.23 3.49 -3.83
N GLY A 127 13.00 3.42 -4.33
CA GLY A 127 11.82 3.91 -3.63
C GLY A 127 11.94 5.33 -3.08
N ALA A 128 11.64 5.54 -1.80
CA ALA A 128 11.72 6.87 -1.17
C ALA A 128 13.14 7.47 -1.18
N ARG A 129 14.19 6.63 -1.18
CA ARG A 129 15.58 7.12 -1.27
C ARG A 129 15.82 7.88 -2.57
N TRP A 130 15.27 7.42 -3.70
CA TRP A 130 15.35 8.18 -4.96
C TRP A 130 14.71 9.56 -4.82
N ALA A 131 13.55 9.63 -4.18
CA ALA A 131 12.84 10.90 -4.00
C ALA A 131 13.68 11.87 -3.15
N VAL A 132 14.27 11.40 -2.05
CA VAL A 132 15.16 12.21 -1.20
C VAL A 132 16.43 12.64 -1.95
N GLU A 133 17.08 11.74 -2.70
CA GLU A 133 18.25 12.05 -3.55
C GLU A 133 17.95 13.14 -4.60
N LYS A 134 16.69 13.22 -5.05
CA LYS A 134 16.20 14.24 -6.00
C LYS A 134 15.70 15.52 -5.31
N GLY A 135 15.84 15.62 -3.99
CA GLY A 135 15.48 16.79 -3.18
C GLY A 135 14.04 16.80 -2.66
N TYR A 136 13.29 15.70 -2.81
CA TYR A 136 11.92 15.57 -2.32
C TYR A 136 11.90 15.05 -0.88
N GLY A 137 12.21 15.93 0.06
CA GLY A 137 12.14 15.66 1.50
C GLY A 137 13.52 15.69 2.15
N ARG A 138 13.70 14.90 3.21
CA ARG A 138 14.91 14.89 4.05
C ARG A 138 15.36 13.45 4.30
N THR A 139 16.64 13.27 4.64
CA THR A 139 17.20 11.95 4.93
C THR A 139 16.48 11.28 6.11
N GLU A 140 16.16 12.05 7.14
CA GLU A 140 15.43 11.58 8.33
C GLU A 140 14.03 11.01 8.00
N ASP A 141 13.42 11.39 6.86
CA ASP A 141 12.13 10.84 6.45
C ASP A 141 12.20 9.32 6.17
N LEU A 142 13.38 8.84 5.79
CA LEU A 142 13.61 7.42 5.51
C LEU A 142 13.61 6.61 6.81
N GLU A 143 14.16 7.15 7.90
CA GLU A 143 14.26 6.47 9.20
C GLU A 143 12.87 6.18 9.81
N THR A 144 11.89 7.04 9.51
CA THR A 144 10.50 6.91 9.98
C THR A 144 9.57 6.26 8.95
N THR A 145 10.12 5.58 7.95
CA THR A 145 9.34 4.87 6.93
C THR A 145 9.61 3.37 7.04
N GLU A 146 8.56 2.55 6.99
CA GLU A 146 8.69 1.08 6.90
C GLU A 146 9.66 0.70 5.76
N GLU A 147 10.53 -0.29 6.00
CA GLU A 147 11.62 -0.69 5.09
C GLU A 147 12.55 0.46 4.68
N GLN A 148 12.61 1.53 5.47
CA GLN A 148 13.28 2.78 5.11
C GLN A 148 12.81 3.37 3.77
N GLY A 149 11.60 2.99 3.34
CA GLY A 149 11.01 3.32 2.05
C GLY A 149 11.63 2.61 0.85
N GLU A 150 12.41 1.54 1.05
CA GLU A 150 13.06 0.75 0.00
C GLU A 150 13.17 -0.74 0.39
N MET A 151 12.38 -1.58 -0.27
CA MET A 151 12.55 -3.04 -0.20
C MET A 151 13.65 -3.52 -1.15
N ALA A 152 14.62 -4.25 -0.60
CA ALA A 152 15.68 -4.90 -1.35
C ALA A 152 15.16 -6.04 -2.25
N GLY A 153 15.87 -6.31 -3.34
CA GLY A 153 15.52 -7.38 -4.29
C GLY A 153 14.39 -7.03 -5.26
N ALA A 154 14.12 -5.73 -5.45
CA ALA A 154 13.30 -5.22 -6.53
C ALA A 154 14.03 -5.39 -7.88
N ASP A 155 13.33 -5.92 -8.89
CA ASP A 155 13.86 -6.08 -10.25
C ASP A 155 12.94 -5.41 -11.28
N PRO A 156 13.32 -4.25 -11.84
CA PRO A 156 12.53 -3.56 -12.86
C PRO A 156 12.29 -4.40 -14.12
N ALA A 157 13.09 -5.43 -14.42
CA ALA A 157 12.85 -6.32 -15.55
C ALA A 157 11.61 -7.21 -15.35
N CYS A 158 11.24 -7.46 -14.09
CA CYS A 158 10.03 -8.21 -13.72
C CYS A 158 8.74 -7.36 -13.77
N ALA A 159 8.86 -6.03 -13.93
CA ALA A 159 7.73 -5.14 -14.15
C ALA A 159 7.48 -4.89 -15.65
N SER A 160 6.26 -5.14 -16.12
CA SER A 160 5.92 -5.02 -17.54
C SER A 160 6.09 -3.58 -18.06
N SER A 161 6.37 -3.45 -19.35
CA SER A 161 6.42 -2.13 -20.02
C SER A 161 5.13 -1.34 -19.85
N ARG A 162 3.98 -2.04 -19.86
CA ARG A 162 2.66 -1.46 -19.60
C ARG A 162 2.54 -0.92 -18.18
N ALA A 163 3.05 -1.63 -17.17
CA ALA A 163 3.02 -1.16 -15.79
C ALA A 163 3.84 0.13 -15.63
N LYS A 164 5.04 0.16 -16.21
CA LYS A 164 5.90 1.36 -16.22
C LYS A 164 5.23 2.52 -16.98
N GLN A 165 4.64 2.26 -18.15
CA GLN A 165 3.92 3.28 -18.92
C GLN A 165 2.75 3.90 -18.15
N ARG A 166 2.02 3.10 -17.36
CA ARG A 166 0.92 3.60 -16.50
C ARG A 166 1.43 4.35 -15.27
N GLY A 167 2.53 3.89 -14.68
CA GLY A 167 3.13 4.47 -13.47
C GLY A 167 3.82 5.80 -13.72
N THR A 168 4.71 5.87 -14.72
CA THR A 168 5.55 7.06 -15.00
C THR A 168 4.82 8.40 -14.92
N PRO A 169 3.66 8.62 -15.57
CA PRO A 169 2.98 9.92 -15.49
C PRO A 169 2.27 10.17 -14.16
N GLN A 170 2.09 9.16 -13.29
CA GLN A 170 1.31 9.24 -12.05
C GLN A 170 2.18 9.43 -10.79
N LEU A 171 3.51 9.52 -10.92
CA LEU A 171 4.39 9.66 -9.77
C LEU A 171 4.21 11.01 -9.09
N GLY A 172 4.01 10.99 -7.78
CA GLY A 172 3.60 12.14 -7.01
C GLY A 172 2.16 12.55 -7.32
N THR A 173 1.22 11.61 -7.20
CA THR A 173 -0.22 11.89 -7.24
C THR A 173 -0.94 11.07 -6.17
N LEU A 174 -2.05 11.60 -5.65
CA LEU A 174 -2.89 10.86 -4.70
C LEU A 174 -3.64 9.74 -5.41
N GLY A 175 -4.34 10.11 -6.49
CA GLY A 175 -5.26 9.23 -7.19
C GLY A 175 -6.73 9.42 -6.84
N SER A 176 -7.44 8.30 -6.81
CA SER A 176 -8.89 8.19 -6.65
C SER A 176 -9.23 7.02 -5.73
N GLY A 177 -10.52 6.79 -5.47
CA GLY A 177 -10.96 5.73 -4.55
C GLY A 177 -10.90 6.24 -3.11
N ASN A 178 -10.38 5.42 -2.20
CA ASN A 178 -10.20 5.77 -0.79
C ASN A 178 -8.91 6.57 -0.51
N HIS A 179 -8.23 7.09 -1.54
CA HIS A 179 -7.01 7.87 -1.39
C HIS A 179 -7.32 9.34 -1.08
N PHE A 180 -6.60 9.90 -0.12
CA PHE A 180 -6.82 11.28 0.34
C PHE A 180 -5.56 11.89 0.95
N LEU A 181 -5.61 13.21 1.09
CA LEU A 181 -4.73 14.00 1.93
C LEU A 181 -5.62 14.76 2.91
N GLU A 182 -5.47 14.48 4.20
CA GLU A 182 -6.32 15.03 5.24
C GLU A 182 -5.51 15.89 6.21
N VAL A 183 -6.12 17.00 6.65
CA VAL A 183 -5.63 17.80 7.78
C VAL A 183 -6.46 17.37 8.99
N ALA A 184 -5.83 16.68 9.93
CA ALA A 184 -6.46 16.09 11.10
C ALA A 184 -6.04 16.80 12.39
N VAL A 185 -6.86 16.68 13.43
CA VAL A 185 -6.59 17.21 14.77
C VAL A 185 -6.58 16.05 15.75
N VAL A 186 -5.59 16.04 16.65
CA VAL A 186 -5.56 15.09 17.77
C VAL A 186 -6.64 15.50 18.78
N ASP A 187 -7.78 14.82 18.75
CA ASP A 187 -8.91 15.09 19.65
C ASP A 187 -8.71 14.43 21.04
N GLN A 188 -8.11 13.25 21.08
CA GLN A 188 -7.93 12.44 22.29
C GLN A 188 -6.58 11.73 22.30
N ILE A 189 -6.03 11.54 23.50
CA ILE A 189 -4.80 10.78 23.75
C ILE A 189 -5.13 9.71 24.79
N HIS A 190 -4.97 8.44 24.42
CA HIS A 190 -5.24 7.31 25.32
C HIS A 190 -3.99 6.83 26.06
N GLU A 191 -2.83 6.89 25.41
CA GLU A 191 -1.53 6.42 25.94
C GLU A 191 -0.50 7.55 25.84
N GLU A 192 -0.42 8.41 26.86
CA GLU A 192 0.37 9.65 26.81
C GLU A 192 1.87 9.43 26.54
N ALA A 193 2.46 8.37 27.12
CA ALA A 193 3.88 8.08 26.95
C ALA A 193 4.20 7.70 25.49
N ILE A 194 3.40 6.81 24.89
CA ILE A 194 3.56 6.37 23.50
C ILE A 194 3.28 7.54 22.55
N ALA A 195 2.25 8.34 22.82
CA ALA A 195 1.94 9.52 22.01
C ALA A 195 3.12 10.49 21.98
N ARG A 196 3.74 10.76 23.13
CA ARG A 196 4.92 11.62 23.23
C ARG A 196 6.11 11.07 22.45
N ASP A 197 6.37 9.76 22.52
CA ASP A 197 7.43 9.11 21.74
C ASP A 197 7.19 9.22 20.22
N MET A 198 5.92 9.29 19.80
CA MET A 198 5.52 9.54 18.41
C MET A 198 5.48 11.04 18.03
N GLY A 199 5.81 11.94 18.96
CA GLY A 199 5.75 13.39 18.75
C GLY A 199 4.32 13.95 18.68
N ILE A 200 3.38 13.26 19.31
CA ILE A 200 2.01 13.72 19.58
C ILE A 200 2.00 14.22 21.03
N ASP A 201 2.19 15.54 21.17
CA ASP A 201 2.53 16.17 22.44
C ASP A 201 1.29 16.62 23.23
N GLN A 202 0.17 16.90 22.54
CA GLN A 202 -1.05 17.43 23.14
C GLN A 202 -2.31 17.31 22.27
N ILE A 203 -3.46 17.36 22.91
CA ILE A 203 -4.77 17.53 22.25
C ILE A 203 -4.79 18.88 21.50
N GLY A 204 -5.43 18.90 20.33
CA GLY A 204 -5.48 20.04 19.44
C GLY A 204 -4.31 20.12 18.46
N GLN A 205 -3.30 19.23 18.56
CA GLN A 205 -2.18 19.20 17.62
C GLN A 205 -2.66 18.83 16.20
N VAL A 206 -2.24 19.60 15.21
CA VAL A 206 -2.58 19.39 13.81
C VAL A 206 -1.59 18.43 13.17
N MET A 207 -2.12 17.45 12.44
CA MET A 207 -1.37 16.43 11.73
C MET A 207 -1.86 16.36 10.28
N LEU A 208 -1.04 15.81 9.38
CA LEU A 208 -1.47 15.53 8.01
C LEU A 208 -1.38 14.05 7.69
N LEU A 209 -2.46 13.48 7.16
CA LEU A 209 -2.53 12.08 6.76
C LEU A 209 -2.50 11.98 5.24
N ILE A 210 -1.53 11.24 4.69
CA ILE A 210 -1.43 10.94 3.26
C ILE A 210 -1.78 9.46 3.08
N HIS A 211 -2.87 9.18 2.38
CA HIS A 211 -3.27 7.82 2.02
C HIS A 211 -3.25 7.64 0.51
N CYS A 212 -2.29 6.86 0.02
CA CYS A 212 -2.19 6.46 -1.39
C CYS A 212 -1.25 5.26 -1.57
N GLY A 213 -1.23 4.70 -2.77
CA GLY A 213 -0.40 3.55 -3.11
C GLY A 213 0.45 3.69 -4.36
N SER A 214 0.65 2.56 -5.03
CA SER A 214 1.51 2.43 -6.21
C SER A 214 0.83 2.83 -7.52
N ARG A 215 -0.39 3.38 -7.43
CA ARG A 215 -1.14 3.93 -8.56
C ARG A 215 -1.38 2.87 -9.64
N GLY A 216 -1.41 3.27 -10.91
CA GLY A 216 -1.61 2.35 -12.02
C GLY A 216 -0.50 1.30 -12.20
N LEU A 217 0.67 1.51 -11.58
CA LEU A 217 1.82 0.60 -11.70
C LEU A 217 1.58 -0.71 -10.95
N GLY A 218 1.29 -0.65 -9.64
CA GLY A 218 1.02 -1.85 -8.85
C GLY A 218 -0.23 -2.59 -9.33
N HIS A 219 -1.28 -1.86 -9.68
CA HIS A 219 -2.49 -2.49 -10.25
C HIS A 219 -2.15 -3.28 -11.51
N GLN A 220 -1.31 -2.75 -12.40
CA GLN A 220 -0.91 -3.46 -13.60
C GLN A 220 -0.05 -4.68 -13.28
N ILE A 221 0.90 -4.57 -12.35
CA ILE A 221 1.73 -5.69 -11.89
C ILE A 221 0.86 -6.81 -11.32
N ALA A 222 -0.05 -6.49 -10.40
CA ALA A 222 -0.99 -7.48 -9.86
C ALA A 222 -1.83 -8.12 -10.98
N THR A 223 -2.35 -7.34 -11.93
CA THR A 223 -3.12 -7.87 -13.07
C THR A 223 -2.29 -8.84 -13.93
N ASP A 224 -1.04 -8.48 -14.21
CA ASP A 224 -0.15 -9.27 -15.05
C ASP A 224 0.18 -10.62 -14.37
N TYR A 225 0.55 -10.58 -13.09
CA TYR A 225 0.92 -11.79 -12.35
C TYR A 225 -0.27 -12.64 -11.93
N VAL A 226 -1.47 -12.10 -11.70
CA VAL A 226 -2.68 -12.93 -11.53
C VAL A 226 -2.88 -13.82 -12.76
N ARG A 227 -2.73 -13.27 -13.96
CA ARG A 227 -2.86 -14.05 -15.20
C ARG A 227 -1.78 -15.13 -15.31
N GLU A 228 -0.54 -14.81 -14.96
CA GLU A 228 0.57 -15.77 -14.95
C GLU A 228 0.33 -16.88 -13.93
N MET A 229 -0.10 -16.53 -12.72
CA MET A 229 -0.33 -17.48 -11.63
C MET A 229 -1.49 -18.42 -11.88
N VAL A 230 -2.53 -18.00 -12.58
CA VAL A 230 -3.59 -18.92 -13.04
C VAL A 230 -3.01 -20.04 -13.93
N SER A 231 -2.00 -19.73 -14.74
CA SER A 231 -1.30 -20.74 -15.55
C SER A 231 -0.32 -21.57 -14.70
N ALA A 232 0.36 -20.92 -13.76
CA ALA A 232 1.30 -21.56 -12.85
C ALA A 232 0.62 -22.61 -11.96
N MET A 233 -0.59 -22.35 -11.45
CA MET A 233 -1.36 -23.32 -10.66
C MET A 233 -1.51 -24.65 -11.40
N LYS A 234 -1.81 -24.64 -12.71
CA LYS A 234 -1.88 -25.86 -13.52
C LYS A 234 -0.52 -26.55 -13.63
N LYS A 235 0.54 -25.79 -13.85
CA LYS A 235 1.91 -26.31 -13.96
C LYS A 235 2.40 -26.98 -12.67
N TYR A 236 2.00 -26.45 -11.51
CA TYR A 236 2.41 -26.94 -10.20
C TYR A 236 1.37 -27.83 -9.52
N ASN A 237 0.30 -28.21 -10.23
CA ASN A 237 -0.81 -29.03 -9.72
C ASN A 237 -1.43 -28.48 -8.42
N ILE A 238 -1.63 -27.16 -8.37
CA ILE A 238 -2.28 -26.47 -7.25
C ILE A 238 -3.77 -26.34 -7.59
N GLU A 239 -4.61 -27.01 -6.82
CA GLU A 239 -6.07 -26.92 -6.90
C GLU A 239 -6.58 -26.13 -5.70
N LEU A 240 -7.38 -25.09 -5.97
CA LEU A 240 -7.95 -24.21 -4.95
C LEU A 240 -9.45 -24.05 -5.19
N PRO A 241 -10.24 -23.81 -4.12
CA PRO A 241 -11.68 -23.65 -4.22
C PRO A 241 -12.11 -22.42 -5.04
N ASP A 242 -11.24 -21.41 -5.16
CA ASP A 242 -11.48 -20.21 -5.94
C ASP A 242 -10.30 -19.92 -6.86
N ARG A 243 -10.59 -19.66 -8.14
CA ARG A 243 -9.58 -19.27 -9.15
C ARG A 243 -8.95 -17.91 -8.86
N GLN A 244 -9.63 -17.03 -8.11
CA GLN A 244 -9.10 -15.73 -7.70
C GLN A 244 -7.94 -15.88 -6.70
N LEU A 245 -7.77 -17.04 -6.05
CA LEU A 245 -6.60 -17.38 -5.23
C LEU A 245 -5.36 -17.77 -6.07
N ALA A 246 -5.28 -17.25 -7.31
CA ALA A 246 -4.16 -17.50 -8.22
C ALA A 246 -2.82 -17.33 -7.49
N CYS A 247 -2.00 -18.38 -7.50
CA CYS A 247 -0.73 -18.40 -6.78
C CYS A 247 0.34 -19.25 -7.48
N ALA A 248 1.58 -19.12 -7.03
CA ALA A 248 2.68 -20.01 -7.39
C ALA A 248 3.54 -20.31 -6.16
N PRO A 249 4.28 -21.45 -6.13
CA PRO A 249 5.23 -21.73 -5.06
C PRO A 249 6.24 -20.60 -4.89
N LEU A 250 6.60 -20.26 -3.65
CA LEU A 250 7.53 -19.17 -3.34
C LEU A 250 8.86 -19.31 -4.08
N ASN A 251 9.39 -20.53 -4.17
CA ASN A 251 10.68 -20.82 -4.80
C ASN A 251 10.59 -21.04 -6.32
N SER A 252 9.41 -20.84 -6.92
CA SER A 252 9.22 -20.97 -8.37
C SER A 252 9.71 -19.72 -9.10
N LYS A 253 9.95 -19.85 -10.42
CA LYS A 253 10.30 -18.71 -11.27
C LYS A 253 9.21 -17.63 -11.22
N GLU A 254 7.96 -18.04 -11.37
CA GLU A 254 6.79 -17.13 -11.36
C GLU A 254 6.66 -16.44 -9.99
N GLY A 255 6.79 -17.19 -8.89
CA GLY A 255 6.75 -16.65 -7.52
C GLY A 255 7.85 -15.61 -7.25
N GLN A 256 9.09 -15.91 -7.63
CA GLN A 256 10.22 -14.98 -7.46
C GLN A 256 10.10 -13.74 -8.34
N SER A 257 9.67 -13.89 -9.60
CA SER A 257 9.42 -12.75 -10.50
C SER A 257 8.33 -11.84 -9.95
N TYR A 258 7.24 -12.41 -9.43
CA TYR A 258 6.18 -11.62 -8.80
C TYR A 258 6.69 -10.88 -7.56
N LEU A 259 7.43 -11.54 -6.67
CA LEU A 259 7.98 -10.88 -5.48
C LEU A 259 8.91 -9.72 -5.84
N ALA A 260 9.76 -9.90 -6.86
CA ALA A 260 10.64 -8.83 -7.34
C ALA A 260 9.84 -7.65 -7.94
N ALA A 261 8.79 -7.93 -8.72
CA ALA A 261 7.91 -6.90 -9.28
C ALA A 261 7.04 -6.22 -8.20
N MET A 262 6.58 -6.96 -7.20
CA MET A 262 5.82 -6.45 -6.07
C MET A 262 6.67 -5.46 -5.26
N ARG A 263 7.95 -5.78 -5.01
CA ARG A 263 8.91 -4.86 -4.38
C ARG A 263 9.11 -3.60 -5.21
N CYS A 264 9.18 -3.71 -6.55
CA CYS A 264 9.20 -2.52 -7.41
C CYS A 264 7.97 -1.62 -7.22
N ALA A 265 6.77 -2.21 -7.14
CA ALA A 265 5.55 -1.45 -6.88
C ALA A 265 5.54 -0.83 -5.48
N ALA A 266 6.04 -1.55 -4.47
CA ALA A 266 6.16 -1.05 -3.11
C ALA A 266 7.10 0.16 -3.05
N ASN A 267 8.29 0.05 -3.65
CA ASN A 267 9.26 1.13 -3.78
C ASN A 267 8.66 2.35 -4.47
N TYR A 268 7.96 2.14 -5.59
CA TYR A 268 7.23 3.21 -6.27
C TYR A 268 6.21 3.92 -5.36
N ALA A 269 5.44 3.19 -4.55
CA ALA A 269 4.47 3.77 -3.63
C ALA A 269 5.13 4.62 -2.53
N TRP A 270 6.26 4.17 -1.98
CA TRP A 270 7.02 4.98 -1.02
C TRP A 270 7.60 6.24 -1.65
N ALA A 271 8.16 6.15 -2.86
CA ALA A 271 8.58 7.33 -3.62
C ALA A 271 7.42 8.30 -3.85
N ASN A 272 6.24 7.78 -4.21
CA ASN A 272 5.03 8.57 -4.40
C ASN A 272 4.64 9.35 -3.13
N ARG A 273 4.53 8.66 -1.99
CA ARG A 273 4.22 9.29 -0.69
C ARG A 273 5.29 10.27 -0.24
N GLN A 274 6.57 9.99 -0.52
CA GLN A 274 7.69 10.87 -0.21
C GLN A 274 7.61 12.20 -1.00
N CYS A 275 7.33 12.13 -2.31
CA CYS A 275 7.10 13.33 -3.13
C CYS A 275 5.88 14.13 -2.65
N ILE A 276 4.78 13.47 -2.30
CA ILE A 276 3.59 14.14 -1.76
C ILE A 276 3.91 14.83 -0.43
N ALA A 277 4.60 14.15 0.47
CA ALA A 277 5.02 14.72 1.75
C ALA A 277 5.88 15.98 1.58
N HIS A 278 6.74 16.00 0.56
CA HIS A 278 7.51 17.20 0.22
C HIS A 278 6.60 18.38 -0.18
N TRP A 279 5.64 18.18 -1.08
CA TRP A 279 4.73 19.25 -1.49
C TRP A 279 3.78 19.71 -0.40
N VAL A 280 3.38 18.79 0.49
CA VAL A 280 2.63 19.14 1.69
C VAL A 280 3.43 20.14 2.54
N ARG A 281 4.74 19.93 2.72
CA ARG A 281 5.61 20.85 3.47
C ARG A 281 5.85 22.20 2.77
N GLN A 282 5.75 22.25 1.44
CA GLN A 282 5.88 23.49 0.67
C GLN A 282 4.61 24.36 0.70
N THR A 283 3.48 23.80 1.14
CA THR A 283 2.18 24.45 1.17
C THR A 283 2.02 25.33 2.40
#